data_AF-H0ERI5-F1
#
_entry.id   AF-H0ERI5-F1
#
_cell.length_a   1.000
_cell.length_b   1.000
_cell.length_c   1.000
_cell.angle_alpha   90.00
_cell.angle_beta   90.00
_cell.angle_gamma   90.00
#
_symmetry.space_group_name_H-M   'P 1'
#
loop_
_entity.id
_entity.type
_entity.pdbx_description
1 polymer ?
#
loop_
_entity_poly.entity_id
_entity_poly.type
_entity_poly.pdbx_seq_one_letter_code
_entity_poly.pdbx_strand_id
1 'polypeptide(L)'
;MTEFLTLTPILPTDADVIDIARRKAMDSKRVEEQKKFYEVARKRAAELDVYMEQFRRDIVEQNGLTKLFQEIKDKEKIQDLSLQYQKFAEWLRIEVAATLYHLFLAEDNSPELFAQMKKIHSMIPYTLIKTAIRIANPAAVMASVLDIFLARPLEEPVFCDKLKLFCYSDENTKNVIRNESETEGVDLIIAILRSEDLEPALNGAQIGKIYNAWVAWNNAVDNVDEEMKQGAQLFSYLKQLLKLYTRQRDKEMMLSMIEEPVTLQLLKDLFTIFYEPLVRVYKSANVYNSVTDFAVFMDDVIQTVDKCREQDVSADPNQTVQAFIDLCQRHEHNFYKFVHEVHTHDNGLFTQLMGWIEGILEFLRHGPKAGKLDINALFAGAVSVGQVNKDVAIDEINKLISWQEARKKWHQDKTRQKMAAEGTGAAVDPVPGAHAFNTADFGIDQMDLQEINYDEDEDSSDEEGDDELDPIEAERKRRARKQDHLRRSAGEPEKPVVGEVNHLRESFLVMLRMVLAE
;
A
#
# COMPACT_ATOMS: atom_id res chain seq x y z
N MET A 1 -8.76 35.71 -8.55
CA MET A 1 -8.15 34.90 -7.46
C MET A 1 -7.11 35.70 -6.67
N THR A 2 -6.25 36.47 -7.34
CA THR A 2 -5.29 37.40 -6.71
C THR A 2 -5.97 38.49 -5.88
N GLU A 3 -7.11 39.05 -6.31
CA GLU A 3 -7.84 40.09 -5.55
C GLU A 3 -8.41 39.58 -4.22
N PHE A 4 -8.90 38.34 -4.16
CA PHE A 4 -9.45 37.73 -2.93
C PHE A 4 -8.41 37.63 -1.81
N LEU A 5 -7.16 37.33 -2.16
CA LEU A 5 -6.05 37.17 -1.20
C LEU A 5 -5.40 38.50 -0.79
N THR A 6 -5.70 39.61 -1.46
CA THR A 6 -4.95 40.88 -1.34
C THR A 6 -5.79 42.10 -1.00
N LEU A 7 -7.12 42.05 -1.12
CA LEU A 7 -7.99 43.21 -0.89
C LEU A 7 -8.04 43.66 0.58
N THR A 8 -7.92 42.71 1.52
CA THR A 8 -7.91 42.97 2.96
C THR A 8 -6.83 42.12 3.63
N PRO A 9 -5.56 42.56 3.61
CA PRO A 9 -4.50 41.84 4.29
C PRO A 9 -4.80 41.83 5.79
N ILE A 10 -4.96 40.63 6.35
CA ILE A 10 -5.07 40.43 7.78
C ILE A 10 -3.72 40.84 8.37
N LEU A 11 -3.67 41.98 9.04
CA LEU A 11 -2.51 42.38 9.84
C LEU A 11 -2.55 41.53 11.11
N PRO A 12 -1.57 40.64 11.34
CA PRO A 12 -1.54 39.82 12.54
C PRO A 12 -1.56 40.73 13.76
N THR A 13 -2.39 40.41 14.74
CA THR A 13 -2.36 41.12 16.02
C THR A 13 -1.04 40.80 16.74
N ASP A 14 -0.64 41.61 17.73
CA ASP A 14 0.58 41.34 18.51
C ASP A 14 0.57 39.93 19.12
N ALA A 15 -0.60 39.41 19.50
CA ALA A 15 -0.77 38.04 19.97
C ALA A 15 -0.49 37.00 18.88
N ASP A 16 -0.96 37.24 17.65
CA ASP A 16 -0.71 36.35 16.50
C ASP A 16 0.76 36.37 16.09
N VAL A 17 1.43 37.53 16.14
CA VAL A 17 2.87 37.64 15.86
C VAL A 17 3.68 36.83 16.88
N ILE A 18 3.30 36.91 18.17
CA ILE A 18 3.94 36.14 19.24
C ILE A 18 3.69 34.63 19.06
N ASP A 19 2.48 34.22 18.71
CA ASP A 19 2.15 32.82 18.44
C ASP A 19 2.90 32.27 17.22
N ILE A 20 2.94 33.02 16.12
CA ILE A 20 3.71 32.68 14.91
C ILE A 20 5.20 32.54 15.24
N ALA A 21 5.76 33.48 16.01
CA ALA A 21 7.16 33.41 16.43
C ALA A 21 7.44 32.19 17.31
N ARG A 22 6.51 31.85 18.22
CA ARG A 22 6.62 30.66 19.07
C ARG A 22 6.56 29.37 18.24
N ARG A 23 5.62 29.24 17.30
CA ARG A 23 5.52 28.08 16.41
C ARG A 23 6.77 27.92 15.55
N LYS A 24 7.24 29.00 14.90
CA LYS A 24 8.49 28.99 14.12
C LYS A 24 9.70 28.57 14.97
N ALA A 25 9.78 29.03 16.22
CA ALA A 25 10.85 28.63 17.12
C ALA A 25 10.75 27.15 17.52
N MET A 26 9.54 26.64 17.78
CA MET A 26 9.32 25.21 18.05
C MET A 26 9.65 24.33 16.83
N ASP A 27 9.19 24.71 15.64
CA ASP A 27 9.43 23.96 14.41
C ASP A 27 10.92 23.95 14.06
N SER A 28 11.61 25.09 14.18
CA SER A 28 13.07 25.16 14.01
C SER A 28 13.81 24.27 14.99
N LYS A 29 13.32 24.17 16.23
CA LYS A 29 13.93 23.35 17.27
C LYS A 29 13.68 21.86 17.05
N ARG A 30 12.48 21.47 16.60
CA ARG A 30 12.16 20.09 16.18
C ARG A 30 13.05 19.63 15.03
N VAL A 31 13.22 20.46 14.00
CA VAL A 31 14.12 20.15 12.88
C VAL A 31 15.57 19.99 13.34
N GLU A 32 16.03 20.84 14.26
CA GLU A 32 17.38 20.73 14.81
C GLU A 32 17.56 19.48 15.69
N GLU A 33 16.56 19.12 16.50
CA GLU A 33 16.54 17.91 17.32
C GLU A 33 16.52 16.64 16.44
N GLN A 34 15.72 16.63 15.38
CA GLN A 34 15.67 15.54 14.40
C GLN A 34 17.01 15.36 13.68
N LYS A 35 17.67 16.45 13.27
CA LYS A 35 19.02 16.39 12.68
C LYS A 35 20.05 15.81 13.65
N LYS A 36 20.05 16.25 14.91
CA LYS A 36 20.93 15.71 15.95
C LYS A 36 20.65 14.24 16.24
N PHE A 37 19.38 13.84 16.25
CA PHE A 37 18.99 12.43 16.35
C PHE A 37 19.61 11.62 15.21
N TYR A 38 19.41 12.07 13.97
CA TYR A 38 19.93 11.39 12.78
C TYR A 38 21.45 11.26 12.81
N GLU A 39 22.16 12.33 13.19
CA GLU A 39 23.62 12.30 13.33
C GLU A 39 24.07 11.29 14.40
N VAL A 40 23.38 11.20 15.54
CA VAL A 40 23.72 10.27 16.62
C VAL A 40 23.41 8.82 16.23
N ALA A 41 22.23 8.56 15.68
CA ALA A 41 21.83 7.24 15.20
C ALA A 41 22.78 6.77 14.08
N ARG A 42 23.06 7.63 13.09
CA ARG A 42 23.99 7.35 11.99
C ARG A 42 25.41 7.10 12.48
N LYS A 43 25.90 7.88 13.46
CA LYS A 43 27.24 7.65 14.03
C LYS A 43 27.34 6.29 14.71
N ARG A 44 26.30 5.86 15.43
CA ARG A 44 26.25 4.54 16.08
C ARG A 44 26.09 3.41 15.05
N ALA A 45 25.31 3.62 13.99
CA ALA A 45 25.17 2.66 12.89
C ALA A 45 26.46 2.54 12.05
N ALA A 46 27.20 3.64 11.86
CA ALA A 46 28.44 3.66 11.07
C ALA A 46 29.55 2.77 11.65
N GLU A 47 29.58 2.56 12.97
CA GLU A 47 30.50 1.61 13.61
C GLU A 47 30.14 0.14 13.28
N LEU A 48 28.90 -0.10 12.86
CA LEU A 48 28.35 -1.41 12.49
C LEU A 48 28.38 -1.64 10.96
N ASP A 49 28.58 -0.60 10.15
CA ASP A 49 28.51 -0.65 8.69
C ASP A 49 29.44 -1.71 8.07
N VAL A 50 30.66 -1.85 8.60
CA VAL A 50 31.63 -2.86 8.11
C VAL A 50 31.10 -4.29 8.28
N TYR A 51 30.37 -4.55 9.37
CA TYR A 51 29.74 -5.84 9.60
C TYR A 51 28.49 -6.01 8.71
N MET A 52 27.78 -4.92 8.42
CA MET A 52 26.58 -4.94 7.60
C MET A 52 26.90 -5.15 6.11
N GLU A 53 27.98 -4.57 5.60
CA GLU A 53 28.44 -4.83 4.23
C GLU A 53 28.75 -6.32 4.02
N GLN A 54 29.51 -6.91 4.95
CA GLN A 54 29.81 -8.33 4.94
C GLN A 54 28.53 -9.19 5.09
N PHE A 55 27.63 -8.83 6.01
CA PHE A 55 26.35 -9.53 6.20
C PHE A 55 25.48 -9.50 4.94
N ARG A 56 25.29 -8.34 4.31
CA ARG A 56 24.52 -8.20 3.06
C ARG A 56 25.11 -9.07 1.96
N ARG A 57 26.43 -9.05 1.81
CA ARG A 57 27.11 -9.90 0.84
C ARG A 57 26.87 -11.38 1.14
N ASP A 58 26.91 -11.79 2.41
CA ASP A 58 26.66 -13.18 2.77
C ASP A 58 25.20 -13.60 2.51
N ILE A 59 24.22 -12.71 2.79
CA ILE A 59 22.79 -12.90 2.45
C ILE A 59 22.61 -13.15 0.95
N VAL A 60 23.23 -12.32 0.13
CA VAL A 60 23.07 -12.35 -1.34
C VAL A 60 23.88 -13.47 -2.00
N GLU A 61 25.09 -13.75 -1.50
CA GLU A 61 26.07 -14.54 -2.25
C GLU A 61 26.37 -15.91 -1.65
N GLN A 62 26.01 -16.18 -0.38
CA GLN A 62 26.53 -17.35 0.32
C GLN A 62 25.49 -18.09 1.17
N ASN A 63 24.24 -18.17 0.71
CA ASN A 63 23.13 -18.77 1.46
C ASN A 63 23.06 -18.20 2.89
N GLY A 64 23.23 -16.88 3.00
CA GLY A 64 23.35 -16.20 4.28
C GLY A 64 22.07 -16.25 5.10
N LEU A 65 20.89 -16.31 4.46
CA LEU A 65 19.61 -16.48 5.15
C LEU A 65 19.57 -17.85 5.83
N THR A 66 19.89 -18.92 5.11
CA THR A 66 19.98 -20.27 5.66
C THR A 66 20.99 -20.34 6.81
N LYS A 67 22.17 -19.71 6.68
CA LYS A 67 23.18 -19.67 7.74
C LYS A 67 22.71 -18.89 8.98
N LEU A 68 22.07 -17.73 8.79
CA LEU A 68 21.52 -16.91 9.86
C LEU A 68 20.46 -17.68 10.66
N PHE A 69 19.49 -18.27 9.96
CA PHE A 69 18.42 -19.02 10.61
C PHE A 69 18.94 -20.30 11.28
N GLN A 70 19.95 -20.96 10.70
CA GLN A 70 20.63 -22.09 11.35
C GLN A 70 21.31 -21.65 12.66
N GLU A 71 22.01 -20.53 12.67
CA GLU A 71 22.60 -19.97 13.90
C GLU A 71 21.55 -19.62 14.94
N ILE A 72 20.42 -19.02 14.53
CA ILE A 72 19.28 -18.76 15.42
C ILE A 72 18.71 -20.08 15.97
N LYS A 73 18.68 -21.15 15.16
CA LYS A 73 18.20 -22.48 15.60
C LYS A 73 19.09 -23.07 16.68
N ASP A 74 20.40 -23.00 16.48
CA ASP A 74 21.37 -23.69 17.32
C ASP A 74 21.61 -22.97 18.65
N LYS A 75 21.32 -21.67 18.71
CA LYS A 75 21.69 -20.79 19.82
C LYS A 75 20.46 -20.11 20.39
N GLU A 76 20.14 -20.44 21.65
CA GLU A 76 18.97 -19.91 22.36
C GLU A 76 19.13 -18.43 22.75
N LYS A 77 20.35 -17.89 22.75
CA LYS A 77 20.63 -16.50 23.14
C LYS A 77 21.47 -15.76 22.11
N ILE A 78 21.17 -14.47 21.93
CA ILE A 78 21.94 -13.56 21.08
C ILE A 78 23.43 -13.57 21.44
N GLN A 79 23.77 -13.63 22.73
CA GLN A 79 25.16 -13.61 23.20
C GLN A 79 25.99 -14.82 22.73
N ASP A 80 25.32 -15.91 22.35
CA ASP A 80 25.96 -17.13 21.87
C ASP A 80 26.18 -17.11 20.35
N LEU A 81 25.54 -16.18 19.63
CA LEU A 81 25.66 -16.01 18.17
C LEU A 81 27.11 -15.70 17.76
N SER A 82 27.45 -15.98 16.49
CA SER A 82 28.71 -15.51 15.94
C SER A 82 28.80 -13.97 16.04
N LEU A 83 30.01 -13.42 16.14
CA LEU A 83 30.22 -11.97 16.31
C LEU A 83 29.48 -11.15 15.24
N GLN A 84 29.47 -11.62 14.00
CA GLN A 84 28.78 -10.95 12.89
C GLN A 84 27.27 -10.85 13.14
N TYR A 85 26.63 -11.92 13.62
CA TYR A 85 25.19 -11.91 13.92
C TYR A 85 24.85 -11.19 15.22
N GLN A 86 25.76 -11.14 16.20
CA GLN A 86 25.61 -10.24 17.36
C GLN A 86 25.60 -8.78 16.94
N LYS A 87 26.50 -8.39 16.03
CA LYS A 87 26.56 -7.04 15.48
C LYS A 87 25.36 -6.71 14.60
N PHE A 88 24.83 -7.70 13.89
CA PHE A 88 23.54 -7.57 13.20
C PHE A 88 22.38 -7.31 14.16
N ALA A 89 22.27 -8.06 15.27
CA ALA A 89 21.23 -7.83 16.27
C ALA A 89 21.34 -6.44 16.91
N GLU A 90 22.57 -5.99 17.21
CA GLU A 90 22.85 -4.64 17.72
C GLU A 90 22.42 -3.55 16.72
N TRP A 91 22.71 -3.73 15.44
CA TRP A 91 22.29 -2.83 14.37
C TRP A 91 20.76 -2.79 14.25
N LEU A 92 20.12 -3.97 14.15
CA LEU A 92 18.67 -4.10 14.04
C LEU A 92 17.94 -3.41 15.21
N ARG A 93 18.48 -3.52 16.43
CA ARG A 93 17.95 -2.82 17.60
C ARG A 93 17.96 -1.30 17.42
N ILE A 94 19.05 -0.74 16.88
CA ILE A 94 19.16 0.70 16.63
C ILE A 94 18.15 1.12 15.55
N GLU A 95 17.97 0.31 14.51
CA GLU A 95 17.02 0.63 13.42
C GLU A 95 15.56 0.55 13.85
N VAL A 96 15.19 -0.44 14.67
CA VAL A 96 13.84 -0.51 15.24
C VAL A 96 13.60 0.70 16.16
N ALA A 97 14.58 1.09 16.98
CA ALA A 97 14.50 2.27 17.82
C ALA A 97 14.32 3.57 17.01
N ALA A 98 15.08 3.72 15.92
CA ALA A 98 14.95 4.86 15.00
C ALA A 98 13.57 4.90 14.34
N THR A 99 13.08 3.76 13.87
CA THR A 99 11.76 3.65 13.24
C THR A 99 10.64 4.05 14.21
N LEU A 100 10.68 3.58 15.46
CA LEU A 100 9.70 3.95 16.49
C LEU A 100 9.73 5.44 16.83
N TYR A 101 10.93 6.02 16.90
CA TYR A 101 11.10 7.46 17.10
C TYR A 101 10.50 8.26 15.93
N HIS A 102 10.80 7.87 14.69
CA HIS A 102 10.28 8.55 13.50
C HIS A 102 8.76 8.48 13.44
N LEU A 103 8.21 7.27 13.57
CA LEU A 103 6.78 7.01 13.45
C LEU A 103 5.96 7.74 14.54
N PHE A 104 6.46 7.78 15.78
CA PHE A 104 5.68 8.25 16.92
C PHE A 104 6.14 9.58 17.52
N LEU A 105 7.22 10.19 17.05
CA LEU A 105 7.72 11.44 17.61
C LEU A 105 8.25 12.45 16.58
N ALA A 106 8.84 12.01 15.47
CA ALA A 106 9.59 12.91 14.59
C ALA A 106 8.78 13.49 13.42
N GLU A 107 7.75 12.80 12.95
CA GLU A 107 6.95 13.21 11.79
C GLU A 107 5.76 14.09 12.20
N ASP A 108 5.27 14.92 11.27
CA ASP A 108 4.15 15.82 11.51
C ASP A 108 2.85 15.07 11.86
N ASN A 109 2.67 13.87 11.29
CA ASN A 109 1.55 12.96 11.55
C ASN A 109 1.76 12.07 12.80
N SER A 110 2.96 12.09 13.42
CA SER A 110 3.28 11.25 14.58
C SER A 110 2.28 11.40 15.75
N PRO A 111 1.74 12.60 16.07
CA PRO A 111 0.70 12.75 17.09
C PRO A 111 -0.56 11.94 16.80
N GLU A 112 -0.99 11.94 15.54
CA GLU A 112 -2.18 11.24 15.07
C GLU A 112 -1.95 9.73 15.03
N LEU A 113 -0.87 9.28 14.38
CA LEU A 113 -0.49 7.86 14.32
C LEU A 113 -0.38 7.24 15.70
N PHE A 114 0.20 7.97 16.65
CA PHE A 114 0.30 7.51 18.03
C PHE A 114 -1.07 7.44 18.74
N ALA A 115 -1.98 8.39 18.49
CA ALA A 115 -3.33 8.34 19.03
C ALA A 115 -4.14 7.15 18.47
N GLN A 116 -4.00 6.89 17.16
CA GLN A 116 -4.59 5.73 16.50
C GLN A 116 -4.03 4.43 17.07
N MET A 117 -2.72 4.31 17.23
CA MET A 117 -2.06 3.16 17.84
C MET A 117 -2.57 2.91 19.27
N LYS A 118 -2.68 3.94 20.12
CA LYS A 118 -3.25 3.81 21.48
C LYS A 118 -4.69 3.30 21.46
N LYS A 119 -5.52 3.83 20.55
CA LYS A 119 -6.90 3.37 20.36
C LYS A 119 -6.93 1.90 19.97
N ILE A 120 -6.18 1.49 18.95
CA ILE A 120 -6.10 0.09 18.49
C ILE A 120 -5.62 -0.81 19.63
N HIS A 121 -4.50 -0.45 20.27
CA HIS A 121 -3.92 -1.23 21.37
C HIS A 121 -4.92 -1.44 22.52
N SER A 122 -5.67 -0.41 22.91
CA SER A 122 -6.69 -0.52 23.97
C SER A 122 -7.90 -1.39 23.60
N MET A 123 -8.20 -1.54 22.31
CA MET A 123 -9.32 -2.36 21.83
C MET A 123 -8.94 -3.83 21.68
N ILE A 124 -7.65 -4.18 21.68
CA ILE A 124 -7.18 -5.55 21.51
C ILE A 124 -7.37 -6.34 22.82
N PRO A 125 -8.21 -7.40 22.84
CA PRO A 125 -8.40 -8.19 24.03
C PRO A 125 -7.31 -9.25 24.15
N TYR A 126 -6.09 -8.84 24.53
CA TYR A 126 -4.90 -9.72 24.59
C TYR A 126 -5.11 -10.99 25.41
N THR A 127 -5.88 -10.93 26.50
CA THR A 127 -6.21 -12.09 27.35
C THR A 127 -7.13 -13.08 26.64
N LEU A 128 -8.10 -12.59 25.87
CA LEU A 128 -9.00 -13.43 25.06
C LEU A 128 -8.23 -14.04 23.89
N ILE A 129 -7.36 -13.28 23.22
CA ILE A 129 -6.50 -13.79 22.14
C ILE A 129 -5.54 -14.86 22.67
N LYS A 130 -4.87 -14.60 23.79
CA LYS A 130 -4.01 -15.59 24.47
C LYS A 130 -4.76 -16.87 24.81
N THR A 131 -5.99 -16.73 25.32
CA THR A 131 -6.83 -17.89 25.69
C THR A 131 -7.38 -18.61 24.45
N ALA A 132 -7.72 -17.89 23.39
CA ALA A 132 -8.16 -18.44 22.12
C ALA A 132 -7.05 -19.23 21.44
N ILE A 133 -5.83 -18.67 21.36
CA ILE A 133 -4.63 -19.37 20.84
C ILE A 133 -4.33 -20.61 21.69
N ARG A 134 -4.54 -20.52 23.01
CA ARG A 134 -4.34 -21.64 23.93
C ARG A 134 -5.36 -22.77 23.79
N ILE A 135 -6.61 -22.48 23.37
CA ILE A 135 -7.72 -23.44 23.45
C ILE A 135 -8.29 -23.86 22.08
N ALA A 136 -8.20 -23.06 21.02
CA ALA A 136 -9.03 -23.26 19.84
C ALA A 136 -8.28 -23.35 18.50
N ASN A 137 -8.76 -24.30 17.70
CA ASN A 137 -8.62 -24.37 16.24
C ASN A 137 -8.90 -22.98 15.62
N PRO A 138 -7.90 -22.33 15.00
CA PRO A 138 -7.96 -20.93 14.56
C PRO A 138 -9.07 -20.56 13.56
N ALA A 139 -9.69 -21.54 12.90
CA ALA A 139 -10.76 -21.32 11.93
C ALA A 139 -12.08 -20.76 12.53
N ALA A 140 -12.31 -20.91 13.84
CA ALA A 140 -13.57 -20.54 14.48
C ALA A 140 -13.68 -19.06 14.89
N VAL A 141 -12.57 -18.31 14.96
CA VAL A 141 -12.52 -16.97 15.58
C VAL A 141 -12.80 -15.84 14.57
N MET A 142 -12.67 -16.09 13.28
CA MET A 142 -12.80 -15.06 12.23
C MET A 142 -14.25 -14.75 11.82
N ALA A 143 -15.23 -15.55 12.23
CA ALA A 143 -16.63 -15.38 11.81
C ALA A 143 -17.43 -14.41 12.70
N SER A 144 -17.00 -14.17 13.94
CA SER A 144 -17.81 -13.45 14.95
C SER A 144 -17.67 -11.93 14.96
N VAL A 145 -16.73 -11.37 14.19
CA VAL A 145 -16.47 -9.91 14.14
C VAL A 145 -17.22 -9.22 12.98
N LEU A 146 -17.64 -9.97 11.96
CA LEU A 146 -18.32 -9.42 10.78
C LEU A 146 -19.81 -9.12 11.00
N ASP A 147 -20.49 -9.88 11.85
CA ASP A 147 -21.95 -9.78 12.06
C ASP A 147 -22.37 -8.55 12.89
N ILE A 148 -21.42 -7.81 13.44
CA ILE A 148 -21.67 -6.67 14.34
C ILE A 148 -21.92 -5.35 13.57
N PHE A 149 -21.60 -5.29 12.27
CA PHE A 149 -21.53 -4.02 11.54
C PHE A 149 -22.66 -3.71 10.55
N LEU A 150 -23.65 -4.58 10.35
CA LEU A 150 -24.60 -4.42 9.24
C LEU A 150 -26.06 -4.56 9.65
N ALA A 151 -26.69 -3.48 10.11
CA ALA A 151 -28.15 -3.31 9.97
C ALA A 151 -28.59 -1.85 10.14
N ARG A 152 -29.07 -1.21 9.06
CA ARG A 152 -30.14 -0.22 9.15
C ARG A 152 -30.97 -0.20 7.85
N PRO A 153 -32.31 -0.25 7.93
CA PRO A 153 -33.17 -0.27 6.74
C PRO A 153 -33.54 1.15 6.26
N LEU A 154 -33.67 1.33 4.94
CA LEU A 154 -34.12 2.55 4.25
C LEU A 154 -35.60 2.45 3.81
N GLU A 155 -36.26 3.60 3.66
CA GLU A 155 -37.73 3.73 3.64
C GLU A 155 -38.40 3.82 2.24
N GLU A 156 -37.72 3.55 1.12
CA GLU A 156 -38.35 3.60 -0.23
C GLU A 156 -37.99 2.40 -1.13
N PRO A 157 -38.83 1.35 -1.20
CA PRO A 157 -38.46 0.06 -1.81
C PRO A 157 -38.28 0.12 -3.33
N VAL A 158 -39.06 0.92 -4.06
CA VAL A 158 -39.06 0.91 -5.54
C VAL A 158 -37.74 1.41 -6.14
N PHE A 159 -37.12 2.45 -5.55
CA PHE A 159 -35.81 2.92 -6.04
C PHE A 159 -34.69 1.93 -5.73
N CYS A 160 -34.74 1.33 -4.53
CA CYS A 160 -33.81 0.28 -4.13
C CYS A 160 -33.90 -0.93 -5.08
N ASP A 161 -35.11 -1.36 -5.40
CA ASP A 161 -35.36 -2.53 -6.25
C ASP A 161 -34.82 -2.32 -7.67
N LYS A 162 -35.05 -1.16 -8.29
CA LYS A 162 -34.51 -0.88 -9.64
C LYS A 162 -32.99 -0.76 -9.66
N LEU A 163 -32.38 -0.11 -8.67
CA LEU A 163 -30.91 -0.05 -8.55
C LEU A 163 -30.30 -1.44 -8.36
N LYS A 164 -30.96 -2.29 -7.57
CA LYS A 164 -30.57 -3.70 -7.40
C LYS A 164 -30.72 -4.46 -8.72
N LEU A 165 -31.86 -4.38 -9.39
CA LEU A 165 -32.10 -5.06 -10.66
C LEU A 165 -31.07 -4.68 -11.73
N PHE A 166 -30.71 -3.40 -11.84
CA PHE A 166 -29.63 -2.97 -12.72
C PHE A 166 -28.31 -3.68 -12.40
N CYS A 167 -27.88 -3.72 -11.13
CA CYS A 167 -26.64 -4.37 -10.73
C CYS A 167 -26.62 -5.86 -11.11
N TYR A 168 -27.74 -6.57 -10.98
CA TYR A 168 -27.84 -8.00 -11.25
C TYR A 168 -28.24 -8.35 -12.70
N SER A 169 -28.54 -7.37 -13.55
CA SER A 169 -28.85 -7.57 -14.97
C SER A 169 -27.63 -7.99 -15.80
N ASP A 170 -27.86 -8.51 -16.99
CA ASP A 170 -26.82 -8.89 -17.95
C ASP A 170 -26.11 -7.67 -18.56
N GLU A 171 -24.94 -7.89 -19.15
CA GLU A 171 -24.09 -6.80 -19.64
C GLU A 171 -24.74 -6.03 -20.81
N ASN A 172 -25.61 -6.66 -21.60
CA ASN A 172 -26.29 -5.96 -22.69
C ASN A 172 -27.29 -4.94 -22.12
N THR A 173 -28.12 -5.36 -21.17
CA THR A 173 -29.07 -4.46 -20.47
C THR A 173 -28.33 -3.29 -19.80
N LYS A 174 -27.20 -3.56 -19.15
CA LYS A 174 -26.37 -2.50 -18.56
C LYS A 174 -25.81 -1.53 -19.59
N ASN A 175 -25.32 -2.05 -20.72
CA ASN A 175 -24.74 -1.22 -21.78
C ASN A 175 -25.79 -0.36 -22.48
N VAL A 176 -27.01 -0.86 -22.66
CA VAL A 176 -28.13 -0.06 -23.18
C VAL A 176 -28.40 1.13 -22.26
N ILE A 177 -28.58 0.89 -20.97
CA ILE A 177 -28.87 1.95 -19.98
C ILE A 177 -27.69 2.93 -19.84
N ARG A 178 -26.44 2.47 -19.90
CA ARG A 178 -25.25 3.34 -19.89
C ARG A 178 -25.19 4.22 -21.13
N ASN A 179 -25.44 3.66 -22.31
CA ASN A 179 -25.45 4.39 -23.57
C ASN A 179 -26.58 5.44 -23.61
N GLU A 180 -27.75 5.13 -23.03
CA GLU A 180 -28.84 6.09 -22.85
C GLU A 180 -28.44 7.25 -21.92
N SER A 181 -27.80 6.94 -20.79
CA SER A 181 -27.26 7.94 -19.85
C SER A 181 -26.30 8.90 -20.55
N GLU A 182 -25.38 8.37 -21.37
CA GLU A 182 -24.41 9.16 -22.13
C GLU A 182 -25.07 10.00 -23.23
N THR A 183 -25.99 9.40 -23.99
CA THR A 183 -26.68 10.06 -25.11
C THR A 183 -27.60 11.19 -24.65
N GLU A 184 -28.33 10.99 -23.54
CA GLU A 184 -29.20 12.00 -22.95
C GLU A 184 -28.47 13.00 -22.05
N GLY A 185 -27.20 12.73 -21.69
CA GLY A 185 -26.42 13.57 -20.79
C GLY A 185 -26.96 13.61 -19.36
N VAL A 186 -27.63 12.55 -18.91
CA VAL A 186 -28.21 12.41 -17.56
C VAL A 186 -27.36 11.48 -16.70
N ASP A 187 -27.47 11.60 -15.38
CA ASP A 187 -26.77 10.68 -14.47
C ASP A 187 -27.28 9.24 -14.61
N LEU A 188 -26.39 8.26 -14.45
CA LEU A 188 -26.71 6.84 -14.58
C LEU A 188 -27.87 6.40 -13.69
N ILE A 189 -28.02 6.96 -12.48
CA ILE A 189 -29.15 6.64 -11.59
C ILE A 189 -30.48 7.08 -12.20
N ILE A 190 -30.50 8.22 -12.90
CA ILE A 190 -31.69 8.70 -13.60
C ILE A 190 -32.05 7.76 -14.75
N ALA A 191 -31.07 7.32 -15.52
CA ALA A 191 -31.28 6.34 -16.59
C ALA A 191 -31.80 5.00 -16.03
N ILE A 192 -31.18 4.47 -14.97
CA ILE A 192 -31.62 3.23 -14.31
C ILE A 192 -33.06 3.32 -13.81
N LEU A 193 -33.40 4.40 -13.11
CA LEU A 193 -34.73 4.54 -12.51
C LEU A 193 -35.81 4.78 -13.58
N ARG A 194 -35.49 5.45 -14.68
CA ARG A 194 -36.42 5.69 -15.80
C ARG A 194 -36.57 4.51 -16.76
N SER A 195 -35.59 3.60 -16.81
CA SER A 195 -35.59 2.48 -17.74
C SER A 195 -36.88 1.65 -17.63
N GLU A 196 -37.51 1.40 -18.78
CA GLU A 196 -38.68 0.53 -18.91
C GLU A 196 -38.30 -0.96 -18.86
N ASP A 197 -37.03 -1.28 -19.07
CA ASP A 197 -36.48 -2.65 -19.00
C ASP A 197 -36.38 -3.17 -17.55
N LEU A 198 -36.55 -2.29 -16.56
CA LEU A 198 -36.53 -2.62 -15.14
C LEU A 198 -37.91 -2.36 -14.53
N GLU A 199 -38.56 -3.41 -14.03
CA GLU A 199 -39.87 -3.31 -13.36
C GLU A 199 -39.72 -3.15 -11.83
N PRO A 200 -40.64 -2.44 -11.15
CA PRO A 200 -41.82 -1.75 -11.69
C PRO A 200 -41.48 -0.36 -12.24
N ALA A 201 -42.30 0.14 -13.17
CA ALA A 201 -42.19 1.51 -13.68
C ALA A 201 -42.46 2.54 -12.58
N LEU A 202 -41.72 3.67 -12.60
CA LEU A 202 -41.97 4.78 -11.68
C LEU A 202 -43.25 5.51 -12.07
N ASN A 203 -44.03 5.94 -11.08
CA ASN A 203 -45.13 6.86 -11.31
C ASN A 203 -44.62 8.31 -11.49
N GLY A 204 -45.46 9.19 -12.03
CA GLY A 204 -45.07 10.58 -12.32
C GLY A 204 -44.58 11.38 -11.11
N ALA A 205 -45.09 11.08 -9.91
CA ALA A 205 -44.64 11.73 -8.67
C ALA A 205 -43.22 11.28 -8.27
N GLN A 206 -42.91 10.00 -8.46
CA GLN A 206 -41.57 9.42 -8.24
C GLN A 206 -40.55 9.97 -9.24
N ILE A 207 -40.93 10.10 -10.52
CA ILE A 207 -40.09 10.70 -11.57
C ILE A 207 -39.77 12.17 -11.25
N GLY A 208 -40.78 12.96 -10.87
CA GLY A 208 -40.56 14.35 -10.46
C GLY A 208 -39.67 14.46 -9.23
N LYS A 209 -39.85 13.57 -8.24
CA LYS A 209 -39.05 13.54 -7.01
C LYS A 209 -37.58 13.24 -7.27
N ILE A 210 -37.27 12.24 -8.11
CA ILE A 210 -35.88 11.90 -8.41
C ILE A 210 -35.19 12.97 -9.25
N TYR A 211 -35.90 13.57 -10.22
CA TYR A 211 -35.35 14.63 -11.04
C TYR A 211 -35.04 15.89 -10.21
N ASN A 212 -35.94 16.27 -9.31
CA ASN A 212 -35.71 17.37 -8.38
C ASN A 212 -34.52 17.08 -7.44
N ALA A 213 -34.37 15.84 -6.97
CA ALA A 213 -33.24 15.44 -6.15
C ALA A 213 -31.90 15.47 -6.91
N TRP A 214 -31.89 15.08 -8.19
CA TRP A 214 -30.72 15.17 -9.06
C TRP A 214 -30.31 16.61 -9.35
N VAL A 215 -31.27 17.50 -9.64
CA VAL A 215 -31.00 18.93 -9.83
C VAL A 215 -30.44 19.55 -8.55
N ALA A 216 -31.05 19.25 -7.39
CA ALA A 216 -30.56 19.69 -6.09
C ALA A 216 -29.15 19.15 -5.79
N TRP A 217 -28.85 17.91 -6.18
CA TRP A 217 -27.52 17.32 -6.06
C TRP A 217 -26.48 18.03 -6.91
N ASN A 218 -26.73 18.24 -8.20
CA ASN A 218 -25.77 18.95 -9.05
C ASN A 218 -25.54 20.38 -8.55
N ASN A 219 -26.61 21.07 -8.16
CA ASN A 219 -26.49 22.40 -7.59
C ASN A 219 -25.66 22.40 -6.30
N ALA A 220 -25.88 21.44 -5.39
CA ALA A 220 -25.14 21.31 -4.14
C ALA A 220 -23.67 20.88 -4.37
N VAL A 221 -23.37 20.12 -5.42
CA VAL A 221 -21.99 19.77 -5.78
C VAL A 221 -21.27 20.99 -6.35
N ASP A 222 -21.93 21.75 -7.22
CA ASP A 222 -21.33 22.85 -7.97
C ASP A 222 -21.33 24.20 -7.22
N ASN A 223 -22.23 24.41 -6.25
CA ASN A 223 -22.37 25.63 -5.46
C ASN A 223 -22.30 25.37 -3.94
N VAL A 224 -21.87 26.38 -3.17
CA VAL A 224 -21.64 26.28 -1.71
C VAL A 224 -22.89 26.70 -0.89
N ASP A 225 -24.07 26.81 -1.50
CA ASP A 225 -25.28 27.26 -0.79
C ASP A 225 -25.92 26.15 0.07
N GLU A 226 -26.18 26.47 1.34
CA GLU A 226 -26.74 25.57 2.36
C GLU A 226 -28.24 25.26 2.14
N GLU A 227 -28.99 26.12 1.45
CA GLU A 227 -30.47 26.06 1.38
C GLU A 227 -31.02 24.85 0.60
N MET A 228 -30.22 24.18 -0.25
CA MET A 228 -30.67 23.03 -1.05
C MET A 228 -30.12 21.66 -0.60
N LYS A 229 -29.35 21.59 0.50
CA LYS A 229 -28.77 20.31 0.98
C LYS A 229 -29.81 19.22 1.24
N GLN A 230 -31.01 19.59 1.72
CA GLN A 230 -32.08 18.62 1.99
C GLN A 230 -32.63 17.95 0.72
N GLY A 231 -32.60 18.64 -0.44
CA GLY A 231 -33.01 18.06 -1.72
C GLY A 231 -31.98 17.09 -2.32
N ALA A 232 -30.70 17.29 -2.02
CA ALA A 232 -29.58 16.49 -2.53
C ALA A 232 -29.36 15.17 -1.78
N GLN A 233 -29.86 15.04 -0.55
CA GLN A 233 -29.70 13.85 0.30
C GLN A 233 -30.25 12.57 -0.32
N LEU A 234 -31.44 12.64 -0.95
CA LEU A 234 -32.02 11.47 -1.59
C LEU A 234 -31.12 10.93 -2.71
N PHE A 235 -30.58 11.83 -3.54
CA PHE A 235 -29.72 11.43 -4.64
C PHE A 235 -28.36 10.91 -4.15
N SER A 236 -27.85 11.47 -3.05
CA SER A 236 -26.61 11.01 -2.42
C SER A 236 -26.74 9.59 -1.86
N TYR A 237 -27.87 9.27 -1.23
CA TYR A 237 -28.16 7.92 -0.74
C TYR A 237 -28.34 6.93 -1.89
N LEU A 238 -28.95 7.33 -3.00
CA LEU A 238 -29.09 6.46 -4.17
C LEU A 238 -27.74 6.16 -4.83
N LYS A 239 -26.80 7.13 -4.87
CA LYS A 239 -25.42 6.89 -5.31
C LYS A 239 -24.68 5.90 -4.42
N GLN A 240 -24.78 6.09 -3.11
CA GLN A 240 -24.19 5.14 -2.16
C GLN A 240 -24.81 3.75 -2.31
N LEU A 241 -26.12 3.66 -2.47
CA LEU A 241 -26.83 2.40 -2.61
C LEU A 241 -26.41 1.65 -3.89
N LEU A 242 -26.25 2.36 -5.02
CA LEU A 242 -25.72 1.77 -6.25
C LEU A 242 -24.29 1.24 -6.06
N LYS A 243 -23.40 1.99 -5.38
CA LYS A 243 -22.05 1.54 -5.00
C LYS A 243 -22.11 0.28 -4.14
N LEU A 244 -22.99 0.25 -3.15
CA LEU A 244 -23.16 -0.89 -2.24
C LEU A 244 -23.69 -2.14 -2.98
N TYR A 245 -24.71 -2.02 -3.82
CA TYR A 245 -25.21 -3.16 -4.61
C TYR A 245 -24.19 -3.67 -5.61
N THR A 246 -23.40 -2.77 -6.23
CA THR A 246 -22.31 -3.18 -7.13
C THR A 246 -21.26 -3.98 -6.35
N ARG A 247 -20.79 -3.47 -5.20
CA ARG A 247 -19.84 -4.18 -4.33
C ARG A 247 -20.43 -5.50 -3.80
N GLN A 248 -21.71 -5.54 -3.47
CA GLN A 248 -22.37 -6.77 -3.02
C GLN A 248 -22.37 -7.83 -4.12
N ARG A 249 -22.81 -7.47 -5.33
CA ARG A 249 -22.77 -8.35 -6.50
C ARG A 249 -21.35 -8.82 -6.79
N ASP A 250 -20.37 -7.92 -6.78
CA ASP A 250 -18.98 -8.27 -7.05
C ASP A 250 -18.43 -9.24 -6.01
N LYS A 251 -18.79 -9.07 -4.74
CA LYS A 251 -18.49 -10.04 -3.68
C LYS A 251 -19.19 -11.37 -3.90
N GLU A 252 -20.47 -11.38 -4.25
CA GLU A 252 -21.22 -12.62 -4.54
C GLU A 252 -20.65 -13.35 -5.76
N MET A 253 -20.26 -12.63 -6.81
CA MET A 253 -19.62 -13.17 -8.01
C MET A 253 -18.24 -13.73 -7.68
N MET A 254 -17.43 -12.98 -6.94
CA MET A 254 -16.13 -13.46 -6.43
C MET A 254 -16.30 -14.70 -5.54
N LEU A 255 -17.29 -14.72 -4.66
CA LEU A 255 -17.62 -15.90 -3.85
C LEU A 255 -18.01 -17.09 -4.75
N SER A 256 -18.81 -16.88 -5.79
CA SER A 256 -19.16 -17.95 -6.73
C SER A 256 -17.95 -18.49 -7.51
N MET A 257 -16.97 -17.65 -7.84
CA MET A 257 -15.70 -18.05 -8.46
C MET A 257 -14.78 -18.79 -7.46
N ILE A 258 -14.84 -18.41 -6.18
CA ILE A 258 -14.15 -19.09 -5.09
C ILE A 258 -14.78 -20.45 -4.80
N GLU A 259 -16.11 -20.56 -4.88
CA GLU A 259 -16.90 -21.79 -4.69
C GLU A 259 -16.72 -22.81 -5.82
N GLU A 260 -16.02 -22.46 -6.90
CA GLU A 260 -15.61 -23.44 -7.90
C GLU A 260 -14.78 -24.57 -7.25
N PRO A 261 -15.07 -25.85 -7.55
CA PRO A 261 -14.41 -26.98 -6.91
C PRO A 261 -12.88 -26.92 -6.98
N VAL A 262 -12.34 -26.36 -8.07
CA VAL A 262 -10.89 -26.22 -8.29
C VAL A 262 -10.30 -25.09 -7.45
N THR A 263 -10.99 -23.95 -7.34
CA THR A 263 -10.54 -22.81 -6.52
C THR A 263 -10.62 -23.13 -5.03
N LEU A 264 -11.67 -23.81 -4.57
CA LEU A 264 -11.75 -24.33 -3.20
C LEU A 264 -10.67 -25.36 -2.90
N GLN A 265 -10.34 -26.23 -3.87
CA GLN A 265 -9.26 -27.20 -3.74
C GLN A 265 -7.90 -26.48 -3.66
N LEU A 266 -7.63 -25.51 -4.54
CA LEU A 266 -6.42 -24.70 -4.54
C LEU A 266 -6.28 -23.87 -3.26
N LEU A 267 -7.35 -23.25 -2.79
CA LEU A 267 -7.34 -22.51 -1.53
C LEU A 267 -7.15 -23.46 -0.35
N LYS A 268 -7.78 -24.63 -0.33
CA LYS A 268 -7.50 -25.65 0.69
C LYS A 268 -6.06 -26.10 0.63
N ASP A 269 -5.50 -26.34 -0.55
CA ASP A 269 -4.11 -26.75 -0.72
C ASP A 269 -3.17 -25.62 -0.30
N LEU A 270 -3.47 -24.36 -0.63
CA LEU A 270 -2.74 -23.17 -0.19
C LEU A 270 -2.80 -23.01 1.34
N PHE A 271 -3.98 -23.07 1.95
CA PHE A 271 -4.15 -23.04 3.39
C PHE A 271 -3.47 -24.27 4.03
N THR A 272 -3.49 -25.44 3.43
CA THR A 272 -2.76 -26.60 3.94
C THR A 272 -1.24 -26.41 3.81
N ILE A 273 -0.74 -25.83 2.72
CA ILE A 273 0.69 -25.56 2.51
C ILE A 273 1.23 -24.49 3.46
N PHE A 274 0.45 -23.42 3.71
CA PHE A 274 0.91 -22.27 4.49
C PHE A 274 0.36 -22.24 5.93
N TYR A 275 -0.93 -22.54 6.11
CA TYR A 275 -1.59 -22.50 7.41
C TYR A 275 -1.31 -23.74 8.26
N GLU A 276 -1.19 -24.93 7.68
CA GLU A 276 -0.89 -26.13 8.47
C GLU A 276 0.47 -26.05 9.17
N PRO A 277 1.55 -25.59 8.51
CA PRO A 277 2.83 -25.35 9.18
C PRO A 277 2.77 -24.21 10.20
N LEU A 278 2.09 -23.09 9.89
CA LEU A 278 1.91 -21.99 10.84
C LEU A 278 1.17 -22.45 12.09
N VAL A 279 0.04 -23.15 11.95
CA VAL A 279 -0.74 -23.71 13.08
C VAL A 279 0.07 -24.73 13.87
N ARG A 280 0.94 -25.51 13.21
CA ARG A 280 1.85 -26.44 13.90
C ARG A 280 2.88 -25.69 14.72
N VAL A 281 3.51 -24.64 14.17
CA VAL A 281 4.42 -23.73 14.89
C VAL A 281 3.71 -23.04 16.06
N TYR A 282 2.46 -22.58 15.89
CA TYR A 282 1.64 -22.00 16.96
C TYR A 282 1.35 -22.97 18.10
N LYS A 283 1.25 -24.28 17.82
CA LYS A 283 1.00 -25.32 18.83
C LYS A 283 2.27 -25.82 19.52
N SER A 284 3.42 -25.76 18.83
CA SER A 284 4.68 -26.34 19.29
C SER A 284 5.58 -25.31 19.98
N ALA A 285 5.59 -24.05 19.53
CA ALA A 285 6.20 -22.94 20.25
C ALA A 285 5.23 -22.39 21.31
N ASN A 286 5.73 -21.86 22.43
CA ASN A 286 4.88 -21.25 23.46
C ASN A 286 4.36 -19.86 23.01
N VAL A 287 3.88 -19.74 21.78
CA VAL A 287 3.50 -18.48 21.10
C VAL A 287 2.42 -17.71 21.86
N TYR A 288 1.62 -18.40 22.68
CA TYR A 288 0.63 -17.76 23.54
C TYR A 288 1.28 -16.85 24.62
N ASN A 289 2.51 -17.14 25.07
CA ASN A 289 3.25 -16.24 25.96
C ASN A 289 3.78 -15.01 25.22
N SER A 290 4.15 -15.17 23.95
CA SER A 290 4.60 -14.06 23.09
C SER A 290 3.54 -12.98 22.88
N VAL A 291 2.25 -13.32 22.97
CA VAL A 291 1.15 -12.34 22.98
C VAL A 291 1.23 -11.43 24.20
N THR A 292 1.62 -11.97 25.36
CA THR A 292 1.85 -11.17 26.58
C THR A 292 3.11 -10.34 26.46
N ASP A 293 4.20 -10.92 25.95
CA ASP A 293 5.46 -10.18 25.74
C ASP A 293 5.25 -8.99 24.78
N PHE A 294 4.47 -9.19 23.71
CA PHE A 294 4.08 -8.13 22.78
C PHE A 294 3.20 -7.06 23.43
N ALA A 295 2.22 -7.44 24.25
CA ALA A 295 1.39 -6.47 24.97
C ALA A 295 2.23 -5.58 25.89
N VAL A 296 3.15 -6.18 26.67
CA VAL A 296 4.07 -5.43 27.54
C VAL A 296 5.01 -4.53 26.73
N PHE A 297 5.49 -5.00 25.57
CA PHE A 297 6.28 -4.16 24.67
C PHE A 297 5.49 -2.94 24.20
N MET A 298 4.24 -3.11 23.75
CA MET A 298 3.40 -2.01 23.30
C MET A 298 3.07 -1.02 24.43
N ASP A 299 2.81 -1.50 25.64
CA ASP A 299 2.65 -0.67 26.84
C ASP A 299 3.92 0.17 27.11
N ASP A 300 5.10 -0.45 27.02
CA ASP A 300 6.38 0.24 27.22
C ASP A 300 6.67 1.25 26.09
N VAL A 301 6.27 0.97 24.83
CA VAL A 301 6.34 1.93 23.71
C VAL A 301 5.49 3.16 24.02
N ILE A 302 4.23 2.95 24.43
CA ILE A 302 3.31 4.04 24.80
C ILE A 302 3.90 4.90 25.91
N GLN A 303 4.37 4.28 26.99
CA GLN A 303 4.98 4.99 28.11
C GLN A 303 6.23 5.76 27.70
N THR A 304 7.08 5.18 26.85
CA THR A 304 8.31 5.83 26.36
C THR A 304 7.97 7.06 25.52
N VAL A 305 7.01 6.94 24.60
CA VAL A 305 6.56 8.05 23.75
C VAL A 305 5.88 9.14 24.58
N ASP A 306 4.95 8.80 25.48
CA ASP A 306 4.27 9.77 26.35
C ASP A 306 5.30 10.53 27.23
N LYS A 307 6.26 9.82 27.83
CA LYS A 307 7.34 10.45 28.61
C LYS A 307 8.21 11.38 27.77
N CYS A 308 8.57 11.00 26.55
CA CYS A 308 9.34 11.85 25.63
C CYS A 308 8.54 13.07 25.17
N ARG A 309 7.21 12.97 25.05
CA ARG A 309 6.32 14.09 24.71
C ARG A 309 6.09 15.05 25.89
N GLU A 310 5.95 14.54 27.10
CA GLU A 310 5.75 15.32 28.32
C GLU A 310 7.01 16.06 28.77
N GLN A 311 8.20 15.52 28.46
CA GLN A 311 9.49 16.18 28.65
C GLN A 311 9.72 17.23 27.55
N ASP A 312 8.94 18.30 27.61
CA ASP A 312 8.92 19.47 26.73
C ASP A 312 10.30 19.84 26.15
N VAL A 313 10.52 19.62 24.84
CA VAL A 313 11.41 20.34 23.90
C VAL A 313 12.85 20.61 24.40
N SER A 314 13.35 20.02 25.49
CA SER A 314 14.64 20.34 26.11
C SER A 314 15.40 19.09 26.57
N ALA A 315 14.87 17.91 26.29
CA ALA A 315 15.61 16.67 26.43
C ALA A 315 16.77 16.69 25.40
N ASP A 316 17.98 16.46 25.89
CA ASP A 316 19.14 16.23 25.02
C ASP A 316 18.77 15.13 24.00
N PRO A 317 18.88 15.36 22.67
CA PRO A 317 18.56 14.37 21.65
C PRO A 317 19.19 13.00 21.93
N ASN A 318 20.38 12.97 22.55
CA ASN A 318 21.02 11.73 22.95
C ASN A 318 20.21 10.92 23.98
N GLN A 319 19.52 11.60 24.91
CA GLN A 319 18.68 10.96 25.93
C GLN A 319 17.41 10.37 25.31
N THR A 320 16.79 11.08 24.37
CA THR A 320 15.62 10.58 23.63
C THR A 320 16.00 9.36 22.78
N VAL A 321 17.10 9.44 22.01
CA VAL A 321 17.64 8.28 21.25
C VAL A 321 17.87 7.09 22.19
N GLN A 322 18.53 7.33 23.33
CA GLN A 322 18.85 6.28 24.27
C GLN A 322 17.59 5.64 24.87
N ALA A 323 16.53 6.41 25.13
CA ALA A 323 15.28 5.88 25.65
C ALA A 323 14.63 4.86 24.70
N PHE A 324 14.63 5.11 23.39
CA PHE A 324 14.14 4.15 22.40
C PHE A 324 15.07 2.94 22.23
N ILE A 325 16.39 3.13 22.30
CA ILE A 325 17.34 2.01 22.27
C ILE A 325 17.19 1.11 23.51
N ASP A 326 17.05 1.71 24.69
CA ASP A 326 16.85 0.99 25.96
C ASP A 326 15.50 0.25 25.96
N LEU A 327 14.45 0.84 25.37
CA LEU A 327 13.17 0.19 25.12
C LEU A 327 13.37 -1.07 24.26
N CYS A 328 14.00 -0.96 23.10
CA CYS A 328 14.24 -2.11 22.24
C CYS A 328 15.14 -3.15 22.93
N GLN A 329 16.17 -2.73 23.65
CA GLN A 329 17.07 -3.63 24.38
C GLN A 329 16.36 -4.46 25.46
N ARG A 330 15.39 -3.87 26.19
CA ARG A 330 14.59 -4.59 27.21
C ARG A 330 13.77 -5.74 26.61
N HIS A 331 13.29 -5.58 25.38
CA HIS A 331 12.40 -6.53 24.71
C HIS A 331 13.12 -7.43 23.69
N GLU A 332 14.38 -7.12 23.36
CA GLU A 332 15.23 -7.84 22.40
C GLU A 332 15.31 -9.34 22.71
N HIS A 333 15.46 -9.71 23.98
CA HIS A 333 15.54 -11.11 24.39
C HIS A 333 14.22 -11.86 24.17
N ASN A 334 13.07 -11.25 24.48
CA ASN A 334 11.77 -11.88 24.30
C ASN A 334 11.46 -12.06 22.81
N PHE A 335 11.81 -11.07 21.99
CA PHE A 335 11.69 -11.15 20.54
C PHE A 335 12.58 -12.26 19.97
N TYR A 336 13.85 -12.30 20.35
CA TYR A 336 14.76 -13.36 19.90
C TYR A 336 14.29 -14.74 20.32
N LYS A 337 13.85 -14.89 21.57
CA LYS A 337 13.29 -16.14 22.09
C LYS A 337 12.08 -16.58 21.27
N PHE A 338 11.17 -15.66 20.92
CA PHE A 338 10.06 -15.95 20.03
C PHE A 338 10.53 -16.49 18.67
N VAL A 339 11.48 -15.81 18.02
CA VAL A 339 12.04 -16.24 16.72
C VAL A 339 12.72 -17.61 16.83
N HIS A 340 13.50 -17.84 17.89
CA HIS A 340 14.16 -19.11 18.20
C HIS A 340 13.14 -20.23 18.44
N GLU A 341 12.12 -20.02 19.27
CA GLU A 341 11.07 -21.01 19.53
C GLU A 341 10.29 -21.36 18.27
N VAL A 342 9.93 -20.36 17.46
CA VAL A 342 9.27 -20.54 16.17
C VAL A 342 10.10 -21.40 15.22
N HIS A 343 11.42 -21.18 15.16
CA HIS A 343 12.31 -21.90 14.25
C HIS A 343 12.74 -23.29 14.75
N THR A 344 12.86 -23.48 16.07
CA THR A 344 13.20 -24.80 16.66
C THR A 344 12.05 -25.78 16.57
N HIS A 345 10.82 -25.30 16.64
CA HIS A 345 9.62 -26.12 16.61
C HIS A 345 8.96 -26.19 15.22
N ASP A 346 9.68 -25.72 14.22
CA ASP A 346 9.37 -25.79 12.81
C ASP A 346 9.80 -27.17 12.23
N ASN A 347 8.93 -27.79 11.42
CA ASN A 347 9.20 -29.05 10.73
C ASN A 347 9.90 -28.87 9.36
N GLY A 348 10.77 -27.86 9.21
CA GLY A 348 11.48 -27.52 7.98
C GLY A 348 10.77 -26.55 7.04
N LEU A 349 9.63 -25.97 7.43
CA LEU A 349 8.95 -24.86 6.76
C LEU A 349 9.89 -23.68 6.54
N PHE A 350 10.54 -23.16 7.59
CA PHE A 350 11.38 -21.98 7.44
C PHE A 350 12.61 -22.29 6.61
N THR A 351 13.17 -23.49 6.76
CA THR A 351 14.25 -23.96 5.86
C THR A 351 13.80 -23.97 4.40
N GLN A 352 12.61 -24.46 4.09
CA GLN A 352 12.05 -24.45 2.74
C GLN A 352 11.76 -23.04 2.24
N LEU A 353 11.20 -22.17 3.09
CA LEU A 353 10.91 -20.78 2.76
C LEU A 353 12.20 -19.99 2.48
N MET A 354 13.22 -20.14 3.33
CA MET A 354 14.52 -19.50 3.11
C MET A 354 15.18 -20.03 1.85
N GLY A 355 15.14 -21.35 1.60
CA GLY A 355 15.64 -21.92 0.34
C GLY A 355 14.87 -21.42 -0.89
N TRP A 356 13.56 -21.18 -0.77
CA TRP A 356 12.75 -20.57 -1.83
C TRP A 356 13.15 -19.11 -2.08
N ILE A 357 13.31 -18.31 -1.02
CA ILE A 357 13.80 -16.92 -1.12
C ILE A 357 15.21 -16.90 -1.73
N GLU A 358 16.12 -17.75 -1.26
CA GLU A 358 17.47 -17.88 -1.82
C GLU A 358 17.43 -18.30 -3.29
N GLY A 359 16.50 -19.16 -3.68
CA GLY A 359 16.25 -19.51 -5.09
C GLY A 359 15.82 -18.31 -5.94
N ILE A 360 15.00 -17.41 -5.39
CA ILE A 360 14.65 -16.14 -6.05
C ILE A 360 15.89 -15.25 -6.17
N LEU A 361 16.65 -15.08 -5.09
CA LEU A 361 17.86 -14.25 -5.10
C LEU A 361 18.89 -14.76 -6.12
N GLU A 362 19.10 -16.07 -6.18
CA GLU A 362 19.98 -16.70 -7.14
C GLU A 362 19.48 -16.55 -8.58
N PHE A 363 18.17 -16.68 -8.80
CA PHE A 363 17.53 -16.43 -10.09
C PHE A 363 17.68 -14.96 -10.53
N LEU A 364 17.46 -13.99 -9.64
CA LEU A 364 17.62 -12.57 -9.98
C LEU A 364 19.06 -12.25 -10.37
N ARG A 365 20.03 -12.86 -9.69
CA ARG A 365 21.45 -12.59 -9.91
C ARG A 365 22.01 -13.24 -11.17
N HIS A 366 21.72 -14.52 -11.38
CA HIS A 366 22.34 -15.29 -12.46
C HIS A 366 21.41 -15.48 -13.67
N GLY A 367 20.12 -15.21 -13.48
CA GLY A 367 19.09 -15.52 -14.45
C GLY A 367 18.81 -17.03 -14.54
N PRO A 368 18.05 -17.44 -15.56
CA PRO A 368 17.74 -18.84 -15.82
C PRO A 368 18.99 -19.69 -16.12
N LYS A 369 19.00 -20.93 -15.63
CA LYS A 369 20.13 -21.87 -15.77
C LYS A 369 20.44 -22.25 -17.22
N ALA A 370 19.42 -22.31 -18.07
CA ALA A 370 19.57 -22.60 -19.49
C ALA A 370 20.19 -21.45 -20.31
N GLY A 371 20.56 -20.34 -19.65
CA GLY A 371 21.28 -19.22 -20.25
C GLY A 371 20.38 -18.07 -20.66
N LYS A 372 20.94 -17.14 -21.44
CA LYS A 372 20.24 -15.91 -21.85
C LYS A 372 19.39 -16.13 -23.09
N LEU A 373 18.24 -15.48 -23.15
CA LEU A 373 17.41 -15.43 -24.35
C LEU A 373 18.02 -14.46 -25.36
N ASP A 374 18.41 -14.97 -26.53
CA ASP A 374 18.98 -14.15 -27.61
C ASP A 374 17.89 -13.57 -28.51
N ILE A 375 17.53 -12.31 -28.24
CA ILE A 375 16.54 -11.55 -29.00
C ILE A 375 16.98 -11.32 -30.46
N ASN A 376 18.28 -11.21 -30.71
CA ASN A 376 18.79 -11.01 -32.07
C ASN A 376 18.61 -12.29 -32.90
N ALA A 377 18.88 -13.45 -32.31
CA ALA A 377 18.65 -14.74 -32.95
C ALA A 377 17.15 -14.98 -33.22
N LEU A 378 16.28 -14.64 -32.26
CA LEU A 378 14.81 -14.67 -32.44
C LEU A 378 14.38 -13.84 -33.65
N PHE A 379 14.85 -12.59 -33.72
CA PHE A 379 14.49 -11.68 -34.81
C PHE A 379 15.04 -12.15 -36.16
N ALA A 380 16.32 -12.53 -36.22
CA ALA A 380 16.95 -13.01 -37.45
C ALA A 380 16.27 -14.30 -37.97
N GLY A 381 15.91 -15.21 -37.06
CA GLY A 381 15.16 -16.43 -37.37
C GLY A 381 13.80 -16.11 -37.99
N ALA A 382 13.01 -15.25 -37.34
CA ALA A 382 11.68 -14.85 -37.82
C ALA A 382 11.72 -14.17 -39.20
N VAL A 383 12.72 -13.33 -39.46
CA VAL A 383 12.92 -12.72 -40.79
C VAL A 383 13.27 -13.78 -41.84
N SER A 384 14.13 -14.75 -41.50
CA SER A 384 14.57 -15.78 -42.45
C SER A 384 13.45 -16.70 -42.94
N VAL A 385 12.44 -16.94 -42.09
CA VAL A 385 11.26 -17.77 -42.41
C VAL A 385 10.07 -16.95 -42.92
N GLY A 386 10.24 -15.63 -43.09
CA GLY A 386 9.18 -14.73 -43.56
C GLY A 386 8.03 -14.53 -42.56
N GLN A 387 8.24 -14.83 -41.27
CA GLN A 387 7.27 -14.61 -40.20
C GLN A 387 7.13 -13.12 -39.86
N VAL A 388 8.19 -12.34 -40.10
CA VAL A 388 8.24 -10.90 -39.86
C VAL A 388 8.86 -10.17 -41.05
N ASN A 389 8.22 -9.09 -41.47
CA ASN A 389 8.79 -8.11 -42.38
C ASN A 389 9.81 -7.24 -41.62
N LYS A 390 11.08 -7.40 -41.99
CA LYS A 390 12.21 -6.72 -41.35
C LYS A 390 12.05 -5.20 -41.31
N ASP A 391 11.66 -4.57 -42.41
CA ASP A 391 11.65 -3.12 -42.52
C ASP A 391 10.51 -2.50 -41.70
N VAL A 392 9.33 -3.15 -41.73
CA VAL A 392 8.16 -2.73 -40.92
C VAL A 392 8.44 -2.93 -39.43
N ALA A 393 9.01 -4.07 -39.04
CA ALA A 393 9.34 -4.33 -37.64
C ALA A 393 10.40 -3.36 -37.11
N ILE A 394 11.42 -3.01 -37.89
CA ILE A 394 12.43 -2.01 -37.48
C ILE A 394 11.77 -0.64 -37.30
N ASP A 395 10.87 -0.23 -38.18
CA ASP A 395 10.13 1.03 -38.04
C ASP A 395 9.25 1.05 -36.78
N GLU A 396 8.50 -0.02 -36.51
CA GLU A 396 7.71 -0.17 -35.27
C GLU A 396 8.60 -0.13 -34.01
N ILE A 397 9.74 -0.83 -34.01
CA ILE A 397 10.69 -0.82 -32.90
C ILE A 397 11.26 0.58 -32.67
N ASN A 398 11.66 1.28 -33.74
CA ASN A 398 12.17 2.65 -33.64
C ASN A 398 11.11 3.62 -33.09
N LYS A 399 9.84 3.47 -33.50
CA LYS A 399 8.72 4.22 -32.93
C LYS A 399 8.55 3.96 -31.44
N LEU A 400 8.62 2.69 -31.02
CA LEU A 400 8.58 2.33 -29.59
C LEU A 400 9.76 2.93 -28.81
N ILE A 401 10.98 2.91 -29.35
CA ILE A 401 12.15 3.53 -28.73
C ILE A 401 11.93 5.04 -28.58
N SER A 402 11.49 5.71 -29.65
CA SER A 402 11.23 7.16 -29.61
C SER A 402 10.12 7.53 -28.62
N TRP A 403 9.09 6.70 -28.51
CA TRP A 403 8.02 6.85 -27.53
C TRP A 403 8.56 6.67 -26.10
N GLN A 404 9.39 5.64 -25.85
CA GLN A 404 10.00 5.44 -24.54
C GLN A 404 10.92 6.59 -24.13
N GLU A 405 11.73 7.11 -25.06
CA GLU A 405 12.57 8.29 -24.81
C GLU A 405 11.72 9.53 -24.49
N ALA A 406 10.65 9.76 -25.26
CA ALA A 406 9.73 10.86 -25.01
C ALA A 406 9.02 10.71 -23.65
N ARG A 407 8.59 9.50 -23.29
CA ARG A 407 7.94 9.19 -22.00
C ARG A 407 8.89 9.43 -20.84
N LYS A 408 10.12 8.90 -20.91
CA LYS A 408 11.18 9.15 -19.90
C LYS A 408 11.47 10.63 -19.73
N LYS A 409 11.60 11.37 -20.83
CA LYS A 409 11.81 12.83 -20.79
C LYS A 409 10.63 13.57 -20.16
N TRP A 410 9.39 13.19 -20.50
CA TRP A 410 8.19 13.77 -19.92
C TRP A 410 8.13 13.55 -18.41
N HIS A 411 8.39 12.33 -17.92
CA HIS A 411 8.47 12.05 -16.47
C HIS A 411 9.60 12.85 -15.80
N GLN A 412 10.81 12.88 -16.38
CA GLN A 412 11.93 13.66 -15.83
C GLN A 412 11.60 15.16 -15.75
N ASP A 413 10.95 15.71 -16.77
CA ASP A 413 10.51 17.10 -16.77
C ASP A 413 9.42 17.35 -15.72
N LYS A 414 8.48 16.41 -15.52
CA LYS A 414 7.45 16.44 -14.46
C LYS A 414 8.07 16.39 -13.07
N THR A 415 9.02 15.47 -12.82
CA THR A 415 9.77 15.37 -11.56
C THR A 415 10.58 16.64 -11.30
N ARG A 416 11.27 17.19 -12.32
CA ARG A 416 12.01 18.46 -12.18
C ARG A 416 11.09 19.62 -11.85
N GLN A 417 9.89 19.68 -12.46
CA GLN A 417 8.89 20.70 -12.15
C GLN A 417 8.34 20.56 -10.73
N LYS A 418 8.05 19.34 -10.26
CA LYS A 418 7.66 19.08 -8.86
C LYS A 418 8.75 19.56 -7.88
N MET A 419 10.00 19.14 -8.09
CA MET A 419 11.14 19.55 -7.27
C MET A 419 11.39 21.07 -7.27
N ALA A 420 11.10 21.75 -8.39
CA ALA A 420 11.20 23.20 -8.48
C ALA A 420 10.02 23.93 -7.81
N ALA A 421 8.82 23.32 -7.80
CA ALA A 421 7.60 23.89 -7.23
C ALA A 421 7.50 23.67 -5.70
N GLU A 422 7.96 22.53 -5.19
CA GLU A 422 7.96 22.20 -3.76
C GLU A 422 9.06 22.93 -2.97
N GLY A 423 9.97 23.64 -3.67
CA GLY A 423 11.16 24.22 -3.04
C GLY A 423 11.99 23.13 -2.35
N THR A 424 13.07 23.50 -1.68
CA THR A 424 13.82 22.56 -0.82
C THR A 424 13.04 22.21 0.46
N GLY A 425 11.75 21.89 0.35
CA GLY A 425 10.99 21.21 1.39
C GLY A 425 11.66 19.87 1.62
N ALA A 426 12.00 19.60 2.89
CA ALA A 426 12.91 18.56 3.30
C ALA A 426 12.69 17.26 2.51
N ALA A 427 13.68 16.87 1.70
CA ALA A 427 13.88 15.46 1.45
C ALA A 427 13.90 14.84 2.84
N VAL A 428 12.86 14.06 3.18
CA VAL A 428 12.85 13.26 4.40
C VAL A 428 14.06 12.38 4.25
N ASP A 429 15.15 12.72 4.95
CA ASP A 429 16.35 11.90 4.93
C ASP A 429 15.88 10.49 5.31
N PRO A 430 16.02 9.50 4.41
CA PRO A 430 15.44 8.20 4.62
C PRO A 430 15.97 7.65 5.94
N VAL A 431 15.11 6.92 6.66
CA VAL A 431 15.45 6.26 7.93
C VAL A 431 16.82 5.59 7.75
N PRO A 432 17.75 5.71 8.71
CA PRO A 432 18.98 4.92 8.68
C PRO A 432 18.66 3.45 8.33
N GLY A 433 19.45 2.82 7.45
CA GLY A 433 19.16 1.46 6.99
C GLY A 433 18.02 1.27 5.98
N ALA A 434 17.23 2.30 5.62
CA ALA A 434 16.21 2.19 4.55
C ALA A 434 16.80 1.84 3.16
N HIS A 435 18.10 2.07 2.97
CA HIS A 435 18.88 1.60 1.82
C HIS A 435 19.83 0.45 2.20
N ALA A 436 19.39 -0.47 3.06
CA ALA A 436 20.20 -1.63 3.46
C ALA A 436 20.60 -2.48 2.23
N PHE A 437 19.77 -2.55 1.20
CA PHE A 437 20.09 -3.23 -0.06
C PHE A 437 19.85 -2.29 -1.24
N ASN A 438 20.73 -2.39 -2.24
CA ASN A 438 20.57 -1.72 -3.53
C ASN A 438 20.11 -2.73 -4.59
N THR A 439 19.47 -2.26 -5.66
CA THR A 439 19.03 -3.10 -6.79
C THR A 439 20.21 -3.83 -7.45
N ALA A 440 21.37 -3.15 -7.49
CA ALA A 440 22.63 -3.71 -7.96
C ALA A 440 23.11 -4.92 -7.14
N ASP A 441 22.77 -4.98 -5.84
CA ASP A 441 23.12 -6.13 -4.99
C ASP A 441 22.42 -7.41 -5.47
N PHE A 442 21.28 -7.27 -6.17
CA PHE A 442 20.53 -8.39 -6.75
C PHE A 442 20.83 -8.64 -8.22
N GLY A 443 21.81 -7.94 -8.80
CA GLY A 443 22.15 -8.03 -10.22
C GLY A 443 21.18 -7.31 -11.15
N ILE A 444 20.34 -6.42 -10.61
CA ILE A 444 19.35 -5.65 -11.38
C ILE A 444 19.85 -4.22 -11.57
N ASP A 445 19.87 -3.75 -12.82
CA ASP A 445 20.20 -2.35 -13.09
C ASP A 445 19.09 -1.44 -12.54
N GLN A 446 19.49 -0.42 -11.78
CA GLN A 446 18.55 0.53 -11.20
C GLN A 446 17.74 1.27 -12.27
N MET A 447 18.30 1.43 -13.48
CA MET A 447 17.61 2.05 -14.61
C MET A 447 16.43 1.21 -15.12
N ASP A 448 16.46 -0.11 -14.94
CA ASP A 448 15.40 -1.02 -15.41
C ASP A 448 14.14 -0.94 -14.52
N LEU A 449 14.31 -0.57 -13.24
CA LEU A 449 13.21 -0.46 -12.28
C LEU A 449 12.57 0.93 -12.23
N GLN A 450 13.21 1.95 -12.81
CA GLN A 450 12.65 3.30 -12.86
C GLN A 450 11.29 3.36 -13.55
N GLU A 451 11.06 2.49 -14.55
CA GLU A 451 9.80 2.43 -15.28
C GLU A 451 8.64 1.91 -14.41
N ILE A 452 8.91 0.93 -13.54
CA ILE A 452 7.89 0.35 -12.64
C ILE A 452 7.45 1.38 -11.59
N ASN A 453 8.40 2.15 -11.05
CA ASN A 453 8.11 3.18 -10.05
C ASN A 453 7.24 4.32 -10.59
N TYR A 454 7.25 4.58 -11.91
CA TYR A 454 6.44 5.65 -12.49
C TYR A 454 4.93 5.37 -12.44
N ASP A 455 4.54 4.10 -12.52
CA ASP A 455 3.13 3.71 -12.53
C ASP A 455 2.55 3.65 -11.10
N GLU A 456 3.36 3.33 -10.08
CA GLU A 456 2.93 3.28 -8.67
C GLU A 456 2.61 4.66 -8.06
N ASP A 457 3.35 5.70 -8.46
CA ASP A 457 3.15 7.08 -8.03
C ASP A 457 1.86 7.72 -8.60
N GLU A 458 1.25 7.12 -9.62
CA GLU A 458 0.07 7.68 -10.30
C GLU A 458 -1.27 7.16 -9.77
N ASP A 459 -1.30 5.96 -9.18
CA ASP A 459 -2.55 5.28 -8.78
C ASP A 459 -2.76 5.10 -7.26
N SER A 460 -1.75 5.27 -6.40
CA SER A 460 -1.78 4.58 -5.09
C SER A 460 -2.24 5.36 -3.84
N SER A 461 -2.39 6.68 -3.80
CA SER A 461 -2.49 7.37 -2.49
C SER A 461 -3.80 8.03 -2.08
N ASP A 462 -4.79 8.20 -2.97
CA ASP A 462 -5.81 9.23 -2.71
C ASP A 462 -7.22 8.71 -2.37
N GLU A 463 -7.54 7.42 -2.51
CA GLU A 463 -8.89 6.91 -2.21
C GLU A 463 -9.16 6.59 -0.74
N GLU A 464 -8.13 6.58 0.11
CA GLU A 464 -8.29 6.33 1.55
C GLU A 464 -9.04 7.49 2.24
N GLY A 465 -10.08 7.15 3.00
CA GLY A 465 -10.85 8.10 3.82
C GLY A 465 -12.09 8.73 3.16
N ASP A 466 -12.35 8.50 1.86
CA ASP A 466 -13.55 9.04 1.20
C ASP A 466 -14.86 8.47 1.78
N ASP A 467 -14.83 7.27 2.37
CA ASP A 467 -15.98 6.65 3.03
C ASP A 467 -16.34 7.33 4.38
N GLU A 468 -15.46 8.19 4.94
CA GLU A 468 -15.72 8.99 6.16
C GLU A 468 -16.24 10.41 5.87
N LEU A 469 -16.18 10.87 4.61
CA LEU A 469 -16.62 12.20 4.20
C LEU A 469 -18.13 12.27 3.96
N ASP A 470 -18.70 13.48 4.05
CA ASP A 470 -20.06 13.71 3.58
C ASP A 470 -20.13 13.38 2.06
N PRO A 471 -21.20 12.72 1.58
CA PRO A 471 -21.30 12.30 0.18
C PRO A 471 -21.10 13.41 -0.85
N ILE A 472 -21.50 14.66 -0.53
CA ILE A 472 -21.32 15.80 -1.42
C ILE A 472 -19.85 16.20 -1.46
N GLU A 473 -19.19 16.20 -0.31
CA GLU A 473 -17.75 16.50 -0.18
C GLU A 473 -16.89 15.43 -0.87
N ALA A 474 -17.23 14.15 -0.70
CA ALA A 474 -16.60 13.04 -1.40
C ALA A 474 -16.72 13.18 -2.92
N GLU A 475 -17.90 13.51 -3.46
CA GLU A 475 -18.09 13.70 -4.91
C GLU A 475 -17.34 14.93 -5.44
N ARG A 476 -17.30 16.05 -4.70
CA ARG A 476 -16.50 17.23 -5.06
C ARG A 476 -15.01 16.87 -5.15
N LYS A 477 -14.50 16.16 -4.15
CA LYS A 477 -13.11 15.68 -4.10
C LYS A 477 -12.83 14.75 -5.29
N ARG A 478 -13.73 13.82 -5.59
CA ARG A 478 -13.64 12.91 -6.76
C ARG A 478 -13.61 13.66 -8.09
N ARG A 479 -14.48 14.66 -8.30
CA ARG A 479 -14.49 15.49 -9.51
C ARG A 479 -13.20 16.31 -9.65
N ALA A 480 -12.73 16.89 -8.54
CA ALA A 480 -11.47 17.61 -8.49
C ALA A 480 -10.28 16.69 -8.83
N ARG A 481 -10.23 15.47 -8.27
CA ARG A 481 -9.20 14.47 -8.60
C ARG A 481 -9.25 14.05 -10.06
N LYS A 482 -10.44 13.80 -10.62
CA LYS A 482 -10.57 13.46 -12.06
C LYS A 482 -10.05 14.59 -12.94
N GLN A 483 -10.35 15.84 -12.59
CA GLN A 483 -9.83 17.01 -13.29
C GLN A 483 -8.31 17.16 -13.12
N ASP A 484 -7.79 16.88 -11.93
CA ASP A 484 -6.35 16.92 -11.64
C ASP A 484 -5.60 15.80 -12.35
N HIS A 485 -6.13 14.57 -12.39
CA HIS A 485 -5.57 13.46 -13.14
C HIS A 485 -5.50 13.78 -14.64
N LEU A 486 -6.59 14.30 -15.23
CA LEU A 486 -6.59 14.77 -16.62
C LEU A 486 -5.58 15.89 -16.89
N ARG A 487 -5.31 16.72 -15.88
CA ARG A 487 -4.28 17.76 -15.95
C ARG A 487 -2.86 17.19 -15.78
N ARG A 488 -2.69 16.12 -14.98
CA ARG A 488 -1.42 15.43 -14.70
C ARG A 488 -0.96 14.53 -15.83
N SER A 489 -1.89 13.96 -16.61
CA SER A 489 -1.61 13.18 -17.84
C SER A 489 -1.53 14.05 -19.10
N ALA A 490 -1.73 15.37 -18.97
CA ALA A 490 -1.62 16.29 -20.10
C ALA A 490 -0.20 16.28 -20.68
N GLY A 491 -0.10 16.06 -22.00
CA GLY A 491 1.17 16.00 -22.71
C GLY A 491 1.92 14.68 -22.58
N GLU A 492 1.29 13.65 -21.99
CA GLU A 492 1.81 12.29 -22.01
C GLU A 492 1.95 11.79 -23.47
N PRO A 493 3.12 11.25 -23.87
CA PRO A 493 3.31 10.72 -25.21
C PRO A 493 2.40 9.52 -25.50
N GLU A 494 1.63 9.60 -26.59
CA GLU A 494 0.76 8.49 -27.02
C GLU A 494 1.58 7.29 -27.50
N LYS A 495 1.20 6.10 -27.01
CA LYS A 495 1.86 4.85 -27.39
C LYS A 495 1.58 4.50 -28.85
N PRO A 496 2.61 4.23 -29.68
CA PRO A 496 2.41 3.86 -31.07
C PRO A 496 1.73 2.50 -31.19
N VAL A 497 0.87 2.36 -32.20
CA VAL A 497 0.27 1.07 -32.56
C VAL A 497 1.34 0.18 -33.20
N VAL A 498 1.48 -1.04 -32.70
CA VAL A 498 2.41 -2.05 -33.23
C VAL A 498 1.64 -3.31 -33.60
N GLY A 499 1.92 -3.85 -34.78
CA GLY A 499 1.28 -5.06 -35.31
C GLY A 499 2.30 -6.09 -35.75
N GLU A 500 3.35 -5.67 -36.44
CA GLU A 500 4.35 -6.55 -37.03
C GLU A 500 5.18 -7.27 -35.98
N VAL A 501 5.62 -6.56 -34.93
CA VAL A 501 6.40 -7.14 -33.81
C VAL A 501 5.62 -8.23 -33.07
N ASN A 502 4.27 -8.17 -33.05
CA ASN A 502 3.44 -9.17 -32.35
C ASN A 502 3.54 -10.57 -32.98
N HIS A 503 3.94 -10.68 -34.24
CA HIS A 503 4.16 -11.98 -34.88
C HIS A 503 5.30 -12.77 -34.23
N LEU A 504 6.22 -12.11 -33.49
CA LEU A 504 7.28 -12.77 -32.74
C LEU A 504 6.80 -13.48 -31.48
N ARG A 505 5.56 -13.24 -31.03
CA ARG A 505 5.05 -13.69 -29.73
C ARG A 505 5.19 -15.20 -29.52
N GLU A 506 4.75 -16.01 -30.48
CA GLU A 506 4.78 -17.47 -30.33
C GLU A 506 6.22 -17.99 -30.27
N SER A 507 7.09 -17.52 -31.16
CA SER A 507 8.51 -17.89 -31.19
C SER A 507 9.25 -17.44 -29.92
N PHE A 508 8.91 -16.24 -29.42
CA PHE A 508 9.41 -15.73 -28.14
C PHE A 508 8.98 -16.62 -26.97
N LEU A 509 7.70 -17.00 -26.89
CA LEU A 509 7.18 -17.86 -25.83
C LEU A 509 7.85 -19.24 -25.85
N VAL A 510 8.14 -19.80 -27.03
CA VAL A 510 8.87 -21.06 -27.14
C VAL A 510 10.30 -20.91 -26.62
N MET A 511 11.04 -19.89 -27.05
CA MET A 511 12.41 -19.66 -26.55
C MET A 511 12.42 -19.37 -25.05
N LEU A 512 11.47 -18.57 -24.56
CA LEU A 512 11.32 -18.25 -23.15
C LEU A 512 11.06 -19.52 -22.33
N ARG A 513 10.18 -20.40 -22.80
CA ARG A 513 9.94 -21.70 -22.15
C ARG A 513 11.19 -22.56 -22.14
N MET A 514 11.96 -22.61 -23.22
CA MET A 514 13.22 -23.37 -23.25
C MET A 514 14.24 -22.83 -22.23
N VAL A 515 14.29 -21.51 -22.08
CA VAL A 515 15.17 -20.84 -21.12
C VAL A 515 14.69 -21.03 -19.67
N LEU A 516 13.38 -21.11 -19.44
CA LEU A 516 12.77 -21.25 -18.10
C LEU A 516 12.40 -22.70 -17.72
N ALA A 517 12.69 -23.71 -18.55
CA ALA A 517 12.25 -25.09 -18.34
C ALA A 517 13.04 -25.85 -17.24
N GLU A 518 14.03 -25.22 -16.61
CA GLU A 518 14.83 -25.74 -15.49
C GLU A 518 14.85 -24.72 -14.33
#